data_AF-A0A935RH38-F1
#
_entry.id   AF-A0A935RH38-F1
#
_cell.length_a   1.000
_cell.length_b   1.000
_cell.length_c   1.000
_cell.angle_alpha   90.00
_cell.angle_beta   90.00
_cell.angle_gamma   90.00
#
_symmetry.space_group_name_H-M   'P 1'
#
loop_
_entity.id
_entity.type
_entity.pdbx_description
1 polymer ?
#
loop_
_entity_poly.entity_id
_entity_poly.type
_entity_poly.pdbx_seq_one_letter_code
_entity_poly.pdbx_strand_id
1 'polypeptide(L)'
;MMLLFATEFPIDHGQDPIVFLKVVREWILATEGTALTEADLEPFIERDELTVAAGDELVRLLRVNVPEDQSVAVGYAREEGPLKWATTLVFSRQADDTWVSVRVSVDARERGLPVPPAKKPVIVHTLLDELGGAMDGALAARTTPVRLSDLDMELAVRCVSGEAGCRLPVVYVSVDQTGGHVLHVDALALALAGTAHVLVEPDRMFSMQLKHMSGSRNVYGGTIGVHWPDGNGRRPFFVGGSFRTAADLGPAVIEEIRRALVNRPPMPRCAWATVAQAHAMLTPPVLKSSEAEG
;
A
#
# COMPACT_ATOMS: atom_id res chain seq x y z
N MET A 1 -6.06 17.69 -9.05
CA MET A 1 -5.98 16.28 -8.61
C MET A 1 -5.17 16.17 -7.31
N MET A 2 -5.81 15.72 -6.24
CA MET A 2 -5.25 15.57 -4.89
C MET A 2 -5.10 14.09 -4.54
N LEU A 3 -3.91 13.68 -4.10
CA LEU A 3 -3.64 12.31 -3.65
C LEU A 3 -4.23 12.09 -2.24
N LEU A 4 -5.02 11.04 -2.09
CA LEU A 4 -5.75 10.72 -0.86
C LEU A 4 -5.21 9.49 -0.14
N PHE A 5 -4.74 8.52 -0.91
CA PHE A 5 -4.17 7.30 -0.40
C PHE A 5 -3.00 6.88 -1.29
N ALA A 6 -1.94 6.38 -0.68
CA ALA A 6 -0.84 5.75 -1.37
C ALA A 6 -0.29 4.63 -0.49
N THR A 7 0.09 3.53 -1.10
CA THR A 7 0.91 2.51 -0.46
C THR A 7 1.67 1.70 -1.49
N GLU A 8 2.78 1.12 -1.06
CA GLU A 8 3.64 0.23 -1.82
C GLU A 8 4.09 -0.89 -0.90
N PHE A 9 3.88 -2.15 -1.30
CA PHE A 9 4.27 -3.29 -0.50
C PHE A 9 4.75 -4.45 -1.38
N PRO A 10 5.68 -5.28 -0.87
CA PRO A 10 6.16 -6.42 -1.61
C PRO A 10 5.14 -7.57 -1.55
N ILE A 11 5.07 -8.30 -2.65
CA ILE A 11 4.26 -9.51 -2.81
C ILE A 11 5.16 -10.68 -3.20
N ASP A 12 4.65 -11.91 -3.13
CA ASP A 12 5.39 -13.10 -3.51
C ASP A 12 6.02 -12.91 -4.90
N HIS A 13 7.34 -13.10 -4.97
CA HIS A 13 8.13 -12.88 -6.17
C HIS A 13 7.73 -13.83 -7.32
N GLY A 14 7.18 -15.00 -6.98
CA GLY A 14 6.68 -15.97 -7.95
C GLY A 14 5.43 -15.52 -8.72
N GLN A 15 4.76 -14.44 -8.29
CA GLN A 15 3.44 -14.07 -8.79
C GLN A 15 3.42 -13.62 -10.24
N ASP A 16 2.67 -14.30 -11.10
CA ASP A 16 2.49 -13.92 -12.50
C ASP A 16 1.72 -12.58 -12.63
N PRO A 17 2.16 -11.63 -13.49
CA PRO A 17 1.43 -10.37 -13.70
C PRO A 17 -0.02 -10.58 -14.18
N ILE A 18 -0.33 -11.74 -14.78
CA ILE A 18 -1.69 -12.14 -15.15
C ILE A 18 -2.57 -12.35 -13.91
N VAL A 19 -2.05 -12.88 -12.81
CA VAL A 19 -2.82 -13.03 -11.56
C VAL A 19 -3.17 -11.66 -11.00
N PHE A 20 -2.21 -10.72 -10.99
CA PHE A 20 -2.48 -9.33 -10.63
C PHE A 20 -3.60 -8.73 -11.49
N LEU A 21 -3.57 -8.92 -12.81
CA LEU A 21 -4.62 -8.40 -13.69
C LEU A 21 -5.99 -9.02 -13.46
N LYS A 22 -6.07 -10.31 -13.14
CA LYS A 22 -7.33 -10.98 -12.78
C LYS A 22 -7.94 -10.36 -11.52
N VAL A 23 -7.13 -10.20 -10.47
CA VAL A 23 -7.55 -9.57 -9.21
C VAL A 23 -8.06 -8.14 -9.45
N VAL A 24 -7.36 -7.37 -10.29
CA VAL A 24 -7.78 -6.00 -10.61
C VAL A 24 -9.06 -5.97 -11.45
N ARG A 25 -9.21 -6.87 -12.44
CA ARG A 25 -10.44 -7.02 -13.24
C ARG A 25 -11.63 -7.32 -12.34
N GLU A 26 -11.51 -8.31 -11.47
CA GLU A 26 -12.58 -8.72 -10.55
C GLU A 26 -12.96 -7.61 -9.58
N TRP A 27 -11.97 -6.87 -9.07
CA TRP A 27 -12.23 -5.70 -8.22
C TRP A 27 -13.00 -4.58 -8.93
N ILE A 28 -12.66 -4.29 -10.19
CA ILE A 28 -13.40 -3.29 -10.99
C ILE A 28 -14.85 -3.76 -11.19
N LEU A 29 -15.05 -5.02 -11.61
CA LEU A 29 -16.39 -5.60 -11.83
C LEU A 29 -17.23 -5.70 -10.55
N ALA A 30 -16.59 -5.86 -9.39
CA ALA A 30 -17.25 -5.87 -8.09
C ALA A 30 -17.54 -4.46 -7.54
N THR A 31 -17.10 -3.40 -8.22
CA THR A 31 -17.35 -2.03 -7.78
C THR A 31 -18.84 -1.70 -7.94
N GLU A 32 -19.47 -1.23 -6.85
CA GLU A 32 -20.90 -0.97 -6.82
C GLU A 32 -21.32 0.03 -7.89
N GLY A 33 -22.30 -0.37 -8.72
CA GLY A 33 -22.84 0.46 -9.80
C GLY A 33 -21.85 0.75 -10.92
N THR A 34 -20.85 -0.11 -11.15
CA THR A 34 -20.01 -0.03 -12.35
C THR A 34 -20.85 -0.24 -13.62
N ALA A 35 -20.56 0.53 -14.66
CA ALA A 35 -21.07 0.40 -16.01
C ALA A 35 -20.21 -0.52 -16.88
N LEU A 36 -19.01 -0.88 -16.41
CA LEU A 36 -18.11 -1.83 -17.09
C LEU A 36 -18.63 -3.26 -16.95
N THR A 37 -18.64 -3.99 -18.06
CA THR A 37 -19.06 -5.39 -18.13
C THR A 37 -17.88 -6.34 -18.25
N GLU A 38 -18.13 -7.64 -18.06
CA GLU A 38 -17.11 -8.69 -18.32
C GLU A 38 -16.55 -8.61 -19.74
N ALA A 39 -17.41 -8.31 -20.73
CA ALA A 39 -17.03 -8.21 -22.13
C ALA A 39 -16.11 -7.00 -22.40
N ASP A 40 -16.35 -5.87 -21.73
CA ASP A 40 -15.50 -4.67 -21.85
C ASP A 40 -14.07 -4.94 -21.34
N LEU A 41 -13.94 -5.81 -20.33
CA LEU A 41 -12.67 -6.17 -19.72
C LEU A 41 -12.15 -7.55 -20.15
N GLU A 42 -12.71 -8.17 -21.18
CA GLU A 42 -12.20 -9.44 -21.72
C GLU A 42 -10.76 -9.31 -22.25
N PRO A 43 -10.39 -8.24 -23.01
CA PRO A 43 -9.02 -8.06 -23.52
C PRO A 43 -7.98 -7.72 -22.45
N PHE A 44 -8.39 -7.52 -21.20
CA PHE A 44 -7.56 -6.98 -20.11
C PHE A 44 -6.32 -7.83 -19.81
N ILE A 45 -6.44 -9.15 -20.00
CA ILE A 45 -5.39 -10.12 -19.76
C ILE A 45 -4.49 -10.32 -20.98
N GLU A 46 -5.02 -10.12 -22.18
CA GLU A 46 -4.34 -10.45 -23.45
C GLU A 46 -3.55 -9.28 -24.06
N ARG A 47 -3.94 -8.04 -23.74
CA ARG A 47 -3.38 -6.84 -24.36
C ARG A 47 -2.26 -6.23 -23.53
N ASP A 48 -1.27 -5.67 -24.23
CA ASP A 48 -0.21 -4.88 -23.61
C ASP A 48 -0.61 -3.42 -23.39
N GLU A 49 -1.52 -2.90 -24.23
CA GLU A 49 -2.14 -1.59 -24.06
C GLU A 49 -3.65 -1.71 -24.26
N LEU A 50 -4.40 -1.08 -23.37
CA LEU A 50 -5.86 -1.03 -23.47
C LEU A 50 -6.38 0.30 -22.92
N THR A 51 -7.41 0.84 -23.56
CA THR A 51 -8.24 1.92 -23.02
C THR A 51 -9.70 1.57 -23.27
N VAL A 52 -10.49 1.51 -22.21
CA VAL A 52 -11.93 1.18 -22.24
C VAL A 52 -12.67 2.25 -21.48
N ALA A 53 -13.76 2.75 -22.06
CA ALA A 53 -14.65 3.71 -21.41
C ALA A 53 -16.08 3.18 -21.46
N ALA A 54 -16.78 3.28 -20.33
CA ALA A 54 -18.18 2.89 -20.20
C ALA A 54 -18.87 3.86 -19.23
N GLY A 55 -19.88 4.58 -19.71
CA GLY A 55 -20.53 5.63 -18.92
C GLY A 55 -19.54 6.67 -18.39
N ASP A 56 -19.51 6.84 -17.06
CA ASP A 56 -18.64 7.77 -16.34
C ASP A 56 -17.30 7.13 -15.91
N GLU A 57 -16.97 5.95 -16.43
CA GLU A 57 -15.78 5.17 -16.08
C GLU A 57 -14.78 5.07 -17.22
N LEU A 58 -13.50 5.04 -16.86
CA LEU A 58 -12.36 4.88 -17.77
C LEU A 58 -11.35 3.93 -17.15
N VAL A 59 -11.01 2.87 -17.88
CA VAL A 59 -9.93 1.96 -17.55
C VAL A 59 -8.81 2.11 -18.59
N ARG A 60 -7.58 2.22 -18.11
CA ARG A 60 -6.36 2.22 -18.91
C ARG A 60 -5.41 1.17 -18.40
N LEU A 61 -4.75 0.47 -19.30
CA LEU A 61 -3.75 -0.54 -19.00
C LEU A 61 -2.53 -0.34 -19.89
N LEU A 62 -1.35 -0.50 -19.30
CA LEU A 62 -0.06 -0.60 -19.97
C LEU A 62 0.72 -1.76 -19.36
N ARG A 63 1.35 -2.58 -20.19
CA ARG A 63 2.14 -3.74 -19.78
C ARG A 63 3.48 -3.74 -20.49
N VAL A 64 4.53 -3.91 -19.70
CA VAL A 64 5.89 -4.16 -20.15
C VAL A 64 6.23 -5.58 -19.74
N ASN A 65 6.60 -6.41 -20.70
CA ASN A 65 6.97 -7.79 -20.48
C ASN A 65 8.32 -8.07 -21.15
N VAL A 66 9.40 -7.62 -20.51
CA VAL A 66 10.76 -7.97 -20.92
C VAL A 66 11.38 -8.92 -19.88
N PRO A 67 12.36 -9.76 -20.27
CA PRO A 67 13.06 -10.59 -19.31
C PRO A 67 13.62 -9.75 -18.16
N GLU A 68 13.44 -10.23 -16.92
CA GLU A 68 13.93 -9.60 -15.68
C GLU A 68 13.32 -8.23 -15.32
N ASP A 69 12.44 -7.66 -16.15
CA ASP A 69 11.66 -6.44 -15.84
C ASP A 69 10.24 -6.54 -16.42
N GLN A 70 9.31 -6.97 -15.57
CA GLN A 70 7.91 -7.05 -15.90
C GLN A 70 7.14 -6.00 -15.11
N SER A 71 6.36 -5.17 -15.79
CA SER A 71 5.50 -4.21 -15.11
C SER A 71 4.14 -4.08 -15.77
N VAL A 72 3.14 -3.83 -14.95
CA VAL A 72 1.75 -3.60 -15.38
C VAL A 72 1.25 -2.37 -14.65
N ALA A 73 0.72 -1.40 -15.37
CA ALA A 73 0.06 -0.25 -14.81
C ALA A 73 -1.41 -0.24 -15.22
N VAL A 74 -2.30 -0.22 -14.24
CA VAL A 74 -3.75 -0.06 -14.43
C VAL A 74 -4.21 1.26 -13.82
N GLY A 75 -4.93 2.05 -14.59
CA GLY A 75 -5.59 3.26 -14.14
C GLY A 75 -7.10 3.09 -14.29
N TYR A 76 -7.83 3.12 -13.19
CA TYR A 76 -9.29 3.14 -13.18
C TYR A 76 -9.77 4.49 -12.66
N ALA A 77 -10.55 5.20 -13.47
CA ALA A 77 -11.15 6.46 -13.11
C ALA A 77 -12.67 6.39 -13.22
N ARG A 78 -13.36 7.07 -12.31
CA ARG A 78 -14.82 7.17 -12.27
C ARG A 78 -15.25 8.57 -11.88
N GLU A 79 -16.28 9.06 -12.53
CA GLU A 79 -16.91 10.34 -12.18
C GLU A 79 -18.13 10.08 -11.29
N GLU A 80 -18.19 10.80 -10.17
CA GLU A 80 -19.24 10.73 -9.16
C GLU A 80 -19.72 12.14 -8.87
N GLY A 81 -20.66 12.61 -9.69
CA GLY A 81 -21.12 14.01 -9.67
C GLY A 81 -19.96 14.99 -9.92
N PRO A 82 -19.66 15.91 -8.99
CA PRO A 82 -18.58 16.89 -9.15
C PRO A 82 -17.18 16.33 -8.87
N LEU A 83 -17.06 15.08 -8.41
CA LEU A 83 -15.80 14.43 -8.08
C LEU A 83 -15.37 13.45 -9.18
N LYS A 84 -14.09 13.46 -9.50
CA LYS A 84 -13.45 12.43 -10.34
C LYS A 84 -12.46 11.66 -9.50
N TRP A 85 -12.75 10.38 -9.28
CA TRP A 85 -11.86 9.46 -8.61
C TRP A 85 -10.93 8.80 -9.61
N ALA A 86 -9.69 8.57 -9.21
CA ALA A 86 -8.72 7.82 -9.99
C ALA A 86 -7.90 6.91 -9.05
N THR A 87 -7.94 5.61 -9.34
CA THR A 87 -7.12 4.59 -8.70
C THR A 87 -6.06 4.12 -9.70
N THR A 88 -4.79 4.28 -9.33
CA THR A 88 -3.65 3.77 -10.08
C THR A 88 -3.05 2.59 -9.33
N LEU A 89 -2.93 1.47 -10.03
CA LEU A 89 -2.39 0.20 -9.55
C LEU A 89 -1.17 -0.11 -10.42
N VAL A 90 -0.03 -0.39 -9.80
CA VAL A 90 1.19 -0.76 -10.54
C VAL A 90 1.77 -2.02 -9.94
N PHE A 91 1.94 -3.04 -10.77
CA PHE A 91 2.74 -4.22 -10.50
C PHE A 91 4.13 -4.02 -11.11
N SER A 92 5.17 -4.38 -10.37
CA SER A 92 6.54 -4.38 -10.87
C SER A 92 7.29 -5.58 -10.30
N ARG A 93 7.76 -6.46 -11.19
CA ARG A 93 8.71 -7.53 -10.88
C ARG A 93 10.05 -7.19 -11.51
N GLN A 94 11.09 -7.20 -10.69
CA GLN A 94 12.48 -7.17 -11.12
C GLN A 94 13.15 -8.49 -10.74
N ALA A 95 14.46 -8.63 -10.98
CA ALA A 95 15.18 -9.89 -10.76
C ALA A 95 15.04 -10.50 -9.35
N ASP A 96 14.99 -9.66 -8.31
CA ASP A 96 15.09 -10.13 -6.91
C ASP A 96 13.79 -10.02 -6.11
N ASP A 97 12.82 -9.23 -6.57
CA ASP A 97 11.60 -8.96 -5.82
C ASP A 97 10.42 -8.52 -6.70
N THR A 98 9.24 -8.43 -6.07
CA THR A 98 8.02 -8.01 -6.73
C THR A 98 7.19 -7.14 -5.82
N TRP A 99 6.72 -6.02 -6.36
CA TRP A 99 6.05 -4.97 -5.62
C TRP A 99 4.78 -4.53 -6.31
N VAL A 100 3.82 -4.14 -5.48
CA VAL A 100 2.60 -3.49 -5.94
C VAL A 100 2.49 -2.09 -5.34
N SER A 101 1.99 -1.15 -6.12
CA SER A 101 1.61 0.19 -5.66
C SER A 101 0.13 0.40 -5.87
N VAL A 102 -0.52 1.00 -4.88
CA VAL A 102 -1.93 1.43 -4.94
C VAL A 102 -1.98 2.90 -4.59
N ARG A 103 -2.50 3.71 -5.50
CA ARG A 103 -2.64 5.16 -5.31
C ARG A 103 -4.06 5.57 -5.66
N VAL A 104 -4.67 6.37 -4.80
CA VAL A 104 -6.01 6.93 -5.03
C VAL A 104 -5.93 8.44 -4.94
N SER A 105 -6.36 9.09 -6.01
CA SER A 105 -6.49 10.53 -6.09
C SER A 105 -7.92 10.91 -6.41
N VAL A 106 -8.29 12.12 -6.03
CA VAL A 106 -9.55 12.74 -6.41
C VAL A 106 -9.30 14.09 -7.08
N ASP A 107 -10.14 14.45 -8.02
CA ASP A 107 -10.21 15.79 -8.58
C ASP A 107 -11.61 16.36 -8.40
N ALA A 108 -11.72 17.55 -7.83
CA ALA A 108 -12.99 18.25 -7.71
C ALA A 108 -13.12 19.22 -8.88
N ARG A 109 -14.19 19.07 -9.67
CA ARG A 109 -14.49 19.95 -10.81
C ARG A 109 -14.89 21.36 -10.37
N GLU A 110 -15.38 21.47 -9.15
CA GLU A 110 -15.84 22.72 -8.54
C GLU A 110 -14.93 23.14 -7.39
N ARG A 111 -14.71 24.45 -7.25
CA ARG A 111 -13.88 25.00 -6.17
C ARG A 111 -14.60 24.93 -4.83
N GLY A 112 -13.86 24.56 -3.79
CA GLY A 112 -14.36 24.56 -2.41
C GLY A 112 -15.23 23.35 -2.04
N LEU A 113 -15.37 22.37 -2.95
CA LEU A 113 -16.11 21.15 -2.65
C LEU A 113 -15.38 20.34 -1.56
N PRO A 114 -16.06 19.93 -0.48
CA PRO A 114 -15.46 19.06 0.52
C PRO A 114 -15.14 17.69 -0.09
N VAL A 115 -13.88 17.28 0.05
CA VAL A 115 -13.44 15.95 -0.34
C VAL A 115 -13.66 14.99 0.84
N PRO A 116 -14.27 13.82 0.61
CA PRO A 116 -14.50 12.85 1.68
C PRO A 116 -13.17 12.33 2.26
N PRO A 117 -13.18 11.86 3.52
CA PRO A 117 -12.00 11.34 4.16
C PRO A 117 -11.46 10.12 3.40
N ALA A 118 -10.14 10.11 3.22
CA ALA A 118 -9.48 9.00 2.54
C ALA A 118 -9.56 7.72 3.38
N LYS A 119 -10.08 6.66 2.79
CA LYS A 119 -10.11 5.31 3.37
C LYS A 119 -9.09 4.43 2.67
N LYS A 120 -8.62 3.37 3.35
CA LYS A 120 -7.83 2.31 2.71
C LYS A 120 -8.71 1.62 1.66
N PRO A 121 -8.31 1.60 0.37
CA PRO A 121 -9.05 0.89 -0.67
C PRO A 121 -9.08 -0.61 -0.40
N VAL A 122 -10.23 -1.27 -0.61
CA VAL A 122 -10.40 -2.71 -0.39
C VAL A 122 -9.39 -3.53 -1.20
N ILE A 123 -9.08 -3.09 -2.42
CA ILE A 123 -8.10 -3.73 -3.31
C ILE A 123 -6.71 -3.91 -2.68
N VAL A 124 -6.30 -3.09 -1.71
CA VAL A 124 -5.04 -3.29 -0.98
C VAL A 124 -5.04 -4.62 -0.23
N HIS A 125 -6.15 -4.94 0.43
CA HIS A 125 -6.30 -6.21 1.13
C HIS A 125 -6.37 -7.36 0.13
N THR A 126 -7.22 -7.24 -0.91
CA THR A 126 -7.38 -8.29 -1.93
C THR A 126 -6.05 -8.62 -2.61
N LEU A 127 -5.25 -7.62 -3.00
CA LEU A 127 -3.93 -7.85 -3.58
C LEU A 127 -2.99 -8.58 -2.62
N LEU A 128 -2.98 -8.23 -1.34
CA LEU A 128 -2.10 -8.88 -0.37
C LEU A 128 -2.50 -10.34 -0.09
N ASP A 129 -3.81 -10.61 -0.08
CA ASP A 129 -4.37 -11.94 0.19
C ASP A 129 -4.18 -12.88 -1.03
N GLU A 130 -4.53 -12.40 -2.22
CA GLU A 130 -4.47 -13.19 -3.46
C GLU A 130 -3.05 -13.36 -4.02
N LEU A 131 -2.20 -12.34 -3.88
CA LEU A 131 -0.82 -12.38 -4.41
C LEU A 131 0.19 -12.83 -3.35
N GLY A 132 -0.20 -12.92 -2.08
CA GLY A 132 0.68 -13.25 -0.97
C GLY A 132 1.70 -12.14 -0.68
N GLY A 133 1.91 -11.81 0.59
CA GLY A 133 2.91 -10.81 0.98
C GLY A 133 4.32 -11.38 1.11
N ALA A 134 5.32 -10.65 0.60
CA ALA A 134 6.73 -11.03 0.71
C ALA A 134 7.47 -10.20 1.76
N MET A 135 8.78 -10.46 1.89
CA MET A 135 9.67 -9.74 2.80
C MET A 135 9.86 -8.28 2.38
N ASP A 136 9.53 -7.38 3.29
CA ASP A 136 9.83 -5.96 3.28
C ASP A 136 10.97 -5.70 4.29
N GLY A 137 12.21 -5.91 3.86
CA GLY A 137 13.36 -5.96 4.77
C GLY A 137 13.26 -7.14 5.72
N ALA A 138 13.28 -6.90 7.03
CA ALA A 138 13.23 -7.95 8.05
C ALA A 138 11.80 -8.47 8.36
N LEU A 139 10.75 -7.86 7.81
CA LEU A 139 9.36 -8.20 8.10
C LEU A 139 8.59 -8.49 6.82
N ALA A 140 7.78 -9.54 6.80
CA ALA A 140 6.90 -9.80 5.66
C ALA A 140 5.61 -8.97 5.74
N ALA A 141 5.14 -8.48 4.59
CA ALA A 141 3.82 -7.86 4.48
C ALA A 141 2.73 -8.89 4.79
N ARG A 142 1.86 -8.63 5.77
CA ARG A 142 0.86 -9.60 6.26
C ARG A 142 -0.40 -8.89 6.74
N THR A 143 -1.48 -9.66 6.88
CA THR A 143 -2.76 -9.21 7.47
C THR A 143 -2.82 -9.42 8.99
N THR A 144 -1.90 -10.22 9.53
CA THR A 144 -1.79 -10.56 10.95
C THR A 144 -0.60 -9.87 11.62
N PRO A 145 -0.67 -9.59 12.93
CA PRO A 145 0.47 -9.02 13.65
C PRO A 145 1.63 -10.02 13.78
N VAL A 146 2.85 -9.51 13.84
CA VAL A 146 4.04 -10.25 14.25
C VAL A 146 4.12 -10.21 15.77
N ARG A 147 3.83 -11.34 16.40
CA ARG A 147 3.94 -11.51 17.85
C ARG A 147 5.35 -11.97 18.19
N LEU A 148 6.09 -11.11 18.88
CA LEU A 148 7.48 -11.35 19.25
C LEU A 148 7.56 -12.33 20.42
N SER A 149 8.64 -13.09 20.46
CA SER A 149 9.07 -13.91 21.57
C SER A 149 10.42 -13.44 22.10
N ASP A 150 10.91 -14.05 23.18
CA ASP A 150 12.24 -13.75 23.74
C ASP A 150 13.39 -13.97 22.73
N LEU A 151 13.17 -14.76 21.68
CA LEU A 151 14.13 -15.01 20.61
C LEU A 151 14.22 -13.86 19.60
N ASP A 152 13.23 -12.96 19.59
CA ASP A 152 13.08 -11.92 18.57
C ASP A 152 13.61 -10.55 19.01
N MET A 153 14.42 -10.50 20.07
CA MET A 153 14.95 -9.25 20.63
C MET A 153 15.74 -8.44 19.60
N GLU A 154 16.59 -9.09 18.80
CA GLU A 154 17.38 -8.41 17.77
C GLU A 154 16.49 -7.81 16.67
N LEU A 155 15.47 -8.55 16.23
CA LEU A 155 14.47 -8.05 15.28
C LEU A 155 13.76 -6.82 15.85
N ALA A 156 13.31 -6.88 17.12
CA ALA A 156 12.64 -5.77 17.78
C ALA A 156 13.53 -4.52 17.85
N VAL A 157 14.81 -4.67 18.22
CA VAL A 157 15.79 -3.56 18.26
C VAL A 157 15.92 -2.90 16.89
N ARG A 158 16.08 -3.70 15.83
CA ARG A 158 16.18 -3.19 14.46
C ARG A 158 14.91 -2.45 14.04
N CYS A 159 13.73 -3.01 14.34
CA CYS A 159 12.45 -2.40 14.02
C CYS A 159 12.24 -1.05 14.74
N VAL A 160 12.45 -0.99 16.06
CA VAL A 160 12.22 0.26 16.80
C VAL A 160 13.29 1.33 16.53
N SER A 161 14.45 0.93 16.02
CA SER A 161 15.52 1.84 15.60
C SER A 161 15.42 2.29 14.15
N GLY A 162 14.52 1.70 13.35
CA GLY A 162 14.39 1.99 11.92
C GLY A 162 15.48 1.33 11.05
N GLU A 163 16.13 0.29 11.55
CA GLU A 163 17.25 -0.45 10.94
C GLU A 163 16.81 -1.83 10.40
N ALA A 164 15.50 -2.08 10.35
CA ALA A 164 14.93 -3.33 9.84
C ALA A 164 14.96 -3.42 8.30
N GLY A 165 15.29 -2.33 7.60
CA GLY A 165 15.28 -2.27 6.13
C GLY A 165 13.87 -2.29 5.52
N CYS A 166 12.82 -2.15 6.35
CA CYS A 166 11.44 -2.11 5.89
C CYS A 166 11.16 -0.79 5.16
N ARG A 167 10.53 -0.85 4.00
CA ARG A 167 9.93 0.30 3.33
C ARG A 167 8.67 0.72 4.08
N LEU A 168 7.82 -0.20 4.52
CA LEU A 168 6.62 0.14 5.29
C LEU A 168 7.01 0.56 6.72
N PRO A 169 6.27 1.49 7.34
CA PRO A 169 6.46 1.81 8.76
C PRO A 169 6.15 0.60 9.65
N VAL A 170 6.77 0.57 10.83
CA VAL A 170 6.53 -0.45 11.84
C VAL A 170 5.72 0.15 12.99
N VAL A 171 4.54 -0.41 13.23
CA VAL A 171 3.70 -0.12 14.40
C VAL A 171 4.05 -1.10 15.50
N TYR A 172 4.77 -0.64 16.51
CA TYR A 172 5.14 -1.40 17.69
C TYR A 172 4.10 -1.21 18.80
N VAL A 173 3.49 -2.30 19.26
CA VAL A 173 2.48 -2.32 20.31
C VAL A 173 3.10 -2.86 21.59
N SER A 174 3.28 -1.98 22.58
CA SER A 174 3.78 -2.39 23.90
C SER A 174 2.68 -2.98 24.79
N VAL A 175 3.06 -3.82 25.75
CA VAL A 175 2.17 -4.32 26.78
C VAL A 175 1.91 -3.24 27.83
N ASP A 176 0.71 -3.24 28.38
CA ASP A 176 0.32 -2.34 29.46
C ASP A 176 0.77 -2.82 30.84
N GLN A 177 0.35 -2.11 31.90
CA GLN A 177 0.72 -2.45 33.27
C GLN A 177 0.20 -3.82 33.73
N THR A 178 -0.88 -4.31 33.11
CA THR A 178 -1.53 -5.60 33.39
C THR A 178 -0.94 -6.74 32.55
N GLY A 179 -0.06 -6.45 31.60
CA GLY A 179 0.47 -7.40 30.63
C GLY A 179 -0.45 -7.61 29.41
N GLY A 180 -1.51 -6.81 29.28
CA GLY A 180 -2.41 -6.82 28.12
C GLY A 180 -2.00 -5.80 27.06
N HIS A 181 -2.87 -5.59 26.07
CA HIS A 181 -2.72 -4.55 25.06
C HIS A 181 -3.89 -3.57 25.13
N VAL A 182 -3.60 -2.28 24.91
CA VAL A 182 -4.60 -1.22 25.02
C VAL A 182 -5.69 -1.28 23.96
N LEU A 183 -5.53 -2.06 22.89
CA LEU A 183 -6.54 -2.24 21.83
C LEU A 183 -6.49 -3.65 21.23
N HIS A 184 -7.47 -3.96 20.38
CA HIS A 184 -7.55 -5.24 19.66
C HIS A 184 -6.50 -5.31 18.54
N VAL A 185 -5.35 -5.92 18.83
CA VAL A 185 -4.16 -5.86 17.98
C VAL A 185 -4.36 -6.50 16.61
N ASP A 186 -5.09 -7.61 16.52
CA ASP A 186 -5.35 -8.27 15.23
C ASP A 186 -6.24 -7.40 14.30
N ALA A 187 -7.14 -6.60 14.89
CA ALA A 187 -7.99 -5.69 14.12
C ALA A 187 -7.17 -4.50 13.60
N LEU A 188 -6.20 -4.01 14.39
CA LEU A 188 -5.25 -2.99 13.95
C LEU A 188 -4.36 -3.49 12.81
N ALA A 189 -3.84 -4.72 12.93
CA ALA A 189 -3.01 -5.35 11.88
C ALA A 189 -3.79 -5.50 10.57
N LEU A 190 -5.03 -5.99 10.63
CA LEU A 190 -5.88 -6.10 9.44
C LEU A 190 -6.17 -4.73 8.80
N ALA A 191 -6.45 -3.71 9.61
CA ALA A 191 -6.68 -2.35 9.14
C ALA A 191 -5.43 -1.75 8.47
N LEU A 192 -4.24 -2.08 8.96
CA LEU A 192 -2.95 -1.63 8.45
C LEU A 192 -2.31 -2.56 7.40
N ALA A 193 -2.97 -3.67 7.07
CA ALA A 193 -2.44 -4.63 6.09
C ALA A 193 -2.16 -3.91 4.76
N GLY A 194 -0.91 -4.07 4.28
CA GLY A 194 -0.39 -3.40 3.08
C GLY A 194 -0.01 -1.93 3.26
N THR A 195 -0.07 -1.35 4.46
CA THR A 195 0.34 0.05 4.77
C THR A 195 1.33 0.16 5.93
N ALA A 196 1.38 -0.82 6.83
CA ALA A 196 2.38 -0.90 7.90
C ALA A 196 2.53 -2.34 8.40
N HIS A 197 3.67 -2.64 9.00
CA HIS A 197 3.85 -3.86 9.80
C HIS A 197 3.37 -3.61 11.22
N VAL A 198 2.76 -4.60 11.87
CA VAL A 198 2.37 -4.51 13.28
C VAL A 198 3.19 -5.51 14.08
N LEU A 199 4.00 -5.02 15.02
CA LEU A 199 4.81 -5.81 15.94
C LEU A 199 4.23 -5.72 17.35
N VAL A 200 4.22 -6.84 18.05
CA VAL A 200 3.59 -6.96 19.37
C VAL A 200 4.60 -7.56 20.33
N GLU A 201 4.91 -6.83 21.39
CA GLU A 201 5.83 -7.33 22.40
C GLU A 201 5.15 -8.37 23.31
N PRO A 202 5.90 -9.37 23.81
CA PRO A 202 5.32 -10.46 24.61
C PRO A 202 4.98 -10.02 26.03
N ASP A 203 5.88 -9.29 26.69
CA ASP A 203 5.74 -8.92 28.10
C ASP A 203 6.59 -7.70 28.50
N ARG A 204 6.48 -7.35 29.80
CA ARG A 204 7.16 -6.19 30.38
C ARG A 204 8.67 -6.39 30.52
N MET A 205 9.14 -7.61 30.72
CA MET A 205 10.58 -7.90 30.82
C MET A 205 11.25 -7.67 29.47
N PHE A 206 10.63 -8.13 28.38
CA PHE A 206 11.04 -7.84 27.01
C PHE A 206 11.14 -6.33 26.78
N SER A 207 10.11 -5.56 27.19
CA SER A 207 10.09 -4.10 27.04
C SER A 207 11.27 -3.40 27.75
N MET A 208 11.66 -3.86 28.94
CA MET A 208 12.81 -3.32 29.66
C MET A 208 14.14 -3.64 28.99
N GLN A 209 14.30 -4.88 28.51
CA GLN A 209 15.50 -5.31 27.78
C GLN A 209 15.63 -4.54 26.47
N LEU A 210 14.54 -4.42 25.71
CA LEU A 210 14.50 -3.66 24.47
C LEU A 210 14.87 -2.19 24.72
N LYS A 211 14.38 -1.59 25.81
CA LYS A 211 14.75 -0.22 26.19
C LYS A 211 16.25 -0.04 26.39
N HIS A 212 16.91 -1.00 27.03
CA HIS A 212 18.36 -0.95 27.21
C HIS A 212 19.09 -1.07 25.87
N MET A 213 18.73 -2.06 25.05
CA MET A 213 19.40 -2.38 23.80
C MET A 213 19.16 -1.34 22.70
N SER A 214 17.97 -0.75 22.66
CA SER A 214 17.59 0.24 21.64
C SER A 214 17.89 1.69 22.07
N GLY A 215 18.62 1.92 23.17
CA GLY A 215 18.88 3.27 23.68
C GLY A 215 17.61 4.06 24.00
N SER A 216 16.58 3.40 24.56
CA SER A 216 15.26 3.97 24.86
C SER A 216 14.45 4.47 23.65
N ARG A 217 14.76 3.96 22.44
CA ARG A 217 13.97 4.18 21.23
C ARG A 217 12.63 3.45 21.19
N ASN A 218 12.42 2.38 21.96
CA ASN A 218 11.11 1.73 22.05
C ASN A 218 10.08 2.59 22.79
N VAL A 219 8.80 2.27 22.54
CA VAL A 219 7.68 2.68 23.39
C VAL A 219 7.41 1.60 24.45
N TYR A 220 6.69 1.93 25.51
CA TYR A 220 6.40 1.02 26.62
C TYR A 220 5.08 1.38 27.32
N GLY A 221 4.60 0.48 28.19
CA GLY A 221 3.50 0.74 29.11
C GLY A 221 2.14 0.93 28.45
N GLY A 222 1.86 0.16 27.40
CA GLY A 222 0.63 0.23 26.62
C GLY A 222 0.63 1.33 25.55
N THR A 223 1.76 2.01 25.36
CA THR A 223 1.94 2.97 24.27
C THR A 223 2.09 2.23 22.94
N ILE A 224 1.52 2.79 21.87
CA ILE A 224 1.72 2.33 20.50
C ILE A 224 2.70 3.28 19.82
N GLY A 225 3.76 2.75 19.21
CA GLY A 225 4.79 3.53 18.52
C GLY A 225 4.73 3.28 17.03
N VAL A 226 4.58 4.34 16.23
CA VAL A 226 4.84 4.28 14.78
C VAL A 226 6.30 4.61 14.56
N HIS A 227 7.10 3.65 14.12
CA HIS A 227 8.52 3.79 13.81
C HIS A 227 8.67 3.92 12.30
N TRP A 228 9.27 5.02 11.87
CA TRP A 228 9.43 5.31 10.45
C TRP A 228 10.67 4.60 9.88
N PRO A 229 10.62 4.20 8.59
CA PRO A 229 11.78 3.66 7.88
C PRO A 229 13.01 4.56 7.96
N ASP A 230 14.19 3.97 7.76
CA ASP A 230 15.47 4.68 7.62
C ASP A 230 15.82 5.57 8.82
N GLY A 231 15.35 5.21 10.02
CA GLY A 231 15.62 5.94 11.24
C GLY A 231 14.96 7.33 11.32
N ASN A 232 13.92 7.59 10.53
CA ASN A 232 13.20 8.89 10.46
C ASN A 232 12.34 9.21 11.70
N GLY A 233 12.73 8.68 12.87
CA GLY A 233 12.08 8.92 14.15
C GLY A 233 10.90 8.01 14.44
N ARG A 234 10.18 8.34 15.52
CA ARG A 234 8.98 7.64 15.96
C ARG A 234 7.88 8.60 16.36
N ARG A 235 6.63 8.14 16.28
CA ARG A 235 5.47 8.84 16.85
C ARG A 235 4.74 7.96 17.87
N PRO A 236 4.70 8.34 19.17
CA PRO A 236 3.98 7.59 20.19
C PRO A 236 2.49 7.98 20.27
N PHE A 237 1.65 7.00 20.60
CA PHE A 237 0.20 7.12 20.81
C PHE A 237 -0.17 6.44 22.13
N PHE A 238 -0.78 7.18 23.06
CA PHE A 238 -1.16 6.69 24.39
C PHE A 238 -2.39 7.42 24.93
N VAL A 239 -3.10 6.77 25.85
CA VAL A 239 -4.29 7.35 26.52
C VAL A 239 -3.85 8.38 27.56
N GLY A 240 -4.56 9.52 27.62
CA GLY A 240 -4.32 10.58 28.61
C GLY A 240 -3.60 11.82 28.04
N GLY A 241 -3.21 11.78 26.77
CA GLY A 241 -2.72 12.95 26.01
C GLY A 241 -3.79 13.48 25.06
N SER A 242 -3.46 13.55 23.76
CA SER A 242 -4.40 13.92 22.70
C SER A 242 -5.55 12.93 22.49
N PHE A 243 -5.49 11.76 23.14
CA PHE A 243 -6.45 10.67 23.01
C PHE A 243 -7.09 10.38 24.35
N ARG A 244 -8.43 10.40 24.38
CA ARG A 244 -9.21 10.27 25.63
C ARG A 244 -9.38 8.82 26.02
N THR A 245 -9.52 7.93 25.03
CA THR A 245 -9.80 6.52 25.22
C THR A 245 -8.92 5.65 24.34
N ALA A 246 -8.79 4.38 24.70
CA ALA A 246 -8.13 3.36 23.88
C ALA A 246 -8.73 3.25 22.46
N ALA A 247 -10.04 3.46 22.32
CA ALA A 247 -10.75 3.39 21.05
C ALA A 247 -10.29 4.48 20.05
N ASP A 248 -9.72 5.59 20.55
CA ASP A 248 -9.22 6.68 19.71
C ASP A 248 -7.87 6.35 19.07
N LEU A 249 -7.10 5.42 19.65
CA LEU A 249 -5.71 5.15 19.26
C LEU A 249 -5.61 4.51 17.88
N GLY A 250 -6.42 3.48 17.60
CA GLY A 250 -6.40 2.77 16.32
C GLY A 250 -6.64 3.70 15.12
N PRO A 251 -7.76 4.44 15.08
CA PRO A 251 -8.02 5.43 14.02
C PRO A 251 -6.93 6.48 13.88
N ALA A 252 -6.35 6.95 15.00
CA ALA A 252 -5.28 7.95 14.97
C ALA A 252 -3.98 7.41 14.36
N VAL A 253 -3.60 6.16 14.67
CA VAL A 253 -2.44 5.48 14.08
C VAL A 253 -2.65 5.29 12.57
N ILE A 254 -3.83 4.82 12.16
CA ILE A 254 -4.18 4.62 10.74
C ILE A 254 -4.08 5.94 9.97
N GLU A 255 -4.66 7.02 10.51
CA GLU A 255 -4.65 8.33 9.87
C GLU A 255 -3.23 8.91 9.77
N GLU A 256 -2.39 8.70 10.78
CA GLU A 256 -0.99 9.15 10.73
C GLU A 256 -0.20 8.44 9.64
N ILE A 257 -0.30 7.11 9.56
CA ILE A 257 0.38 6.31 8.55
C ILE A 257 -0.10 6.72 7.16
N ARG A 258 -1.41 6.87 6.98
CA ARG A 258 -1.99 7.33 5.71
C ARG A 258 -1.41 8.69 5.28
N ARG A 259 -1.33 9.66 6.19
CA ARG A 259 -0.74 10.99 5.90
C ARG A 259 0.72 10.88 5.50
N ALA A 260 1.51 10.06 6.19
CA ALA A 260 2.91 9.87 5.88
C ALA A 260 3.10 9.24 4.49
N LEU A 261 2.32 8.20 4.16
CA LEU A 261 2.44 7.50 2.89
C LEU A 261 2.01 8.36 1.69
N VAL A 262 0.99 9.20 1.82
CA VAL A 262 0.57 10.14 0.76
C VAL A 262 1.67 11.14 0.43
N ASN A 263 2.44 11.57 1.43
CA ASN A 263 3.54 12.51 1.25
C ASN A 263 4.84 11.83 0.78
N ARG A 264 4.86 10.50 0.66
CA ARG A 264 6.04 9.75 0.23
C ARG A 264 6.07 9.63 -1.31
N PRO A 265 7.21 9.95 -1.95
CA PRO A 265 7.40 9.68 -3.37
C PRO A 265 7.26 8.19 -3.71
N PRO A 266 6.66 7.85 -4.87
CA PRO A 266 6.62 6.46 -5.31
C PRO A 266 7.99 5.85 -5.49
N MET A 267 8.08 4.53 -5.35
CA MET A 267 9.16 3.79 -6.00
C MET A 267 9.10 4.09 -7.50
N PRO A 268 10.20 4.49 -8.15
CA PRO A 268 10.20 4.77 -9.58
C PRO A 268 9.60 3.63 -10.40
N ARG A 269 10.00 2.37 -10.13
CA ARG A 269 9.46 1.18 -10.80
C ARG A 269 7.96 0.93 -10.60
N CYS A 270 7.37 1.51 -9.55
CA CYS A 270 5.93 1.39 -9.27
C CYS A 270 5.15 2.65 -9.66
N ALA A 271 5.72 3.55 -10.45
CA ALA A 271 5.05 4.74 -10.95
C ALA A 271 4.48 4.49 -12.35
N TRP A 272 3.23 4.93 -12.59
CA TRP A 272 2.61 4.89 -13.92
C TRP A 272 3.51 5.47 -15.01
N ALA A 273 4.12 6.62 -14.74
CA ALA A 273 4.97 7.32 -15.70
C ALA A 273 6.16 6.47 -16.16
N THR A 274 6.74 5.68 -15.26
CA THR A 274 7.88 4.79 -15.57
C THR A 274 7.43 3.62 -16.44
N VAL A 275 6.30 2.99 -16.12
CA VAL A 275 5.73 1.92 -16.97
C VAL A 275 5.36 2.46 -18.35
N ALA A 276 4.74 3.64 -18.41
CA ALA A 276 4.38 4.28 -19.68
C ALA A 276 5.60 4.64 -20.54
N GLN A 277 6.68 5.12 -19.91
CA GLN A 277 7.93 5.39 -20.60
C GLN A 277 8.55 4.09 -21.15
N ALA A 278 8.64 3.04 -20.34
CA ALA A 278 9.18 1.76 -20.76
C ALA A 278 8.34 1.12 -21.89
N HIS A 279 7.02 1.18 -21.79
CA HIS A 279 6.10 0.72 -22.84
C HIS A 279 6.32 1.48 -24.17
N ALA A 280 6.45 2.81 -24.10
CA ALA A 280 6.69 3.64 -25.29
C ALA A 280 8.05 3.37 -25.95
N MET A 281 9.08 2.96 -25.19
CA MET A 281 10.37 2.57 -25.75
C MET A 281 10.30 1.24 -26.52
N LEU A 282 9.41 0.33 -26.13
CA LEU A 282 9.21 -0.97 -26.77
C LEU A 282 8.23 -0.91 -27.96
N THR A 283 7.37 0.10 -28.01
CA THR A 283 6.38 0.27 -29.08
C THR A 283 6.89 1.32 -30.09
N PRO A 284 7.32 0.93 -31.30
CA PRO A 284 7.79 1.89 -32.30
C PRO A 284 6.65 2.85 -32.70
N PRO A 285 6.94 4.14 -32.95
CA PRO A 285 5.92 5.08 -33.41
C PRO A 285 5.37 4.62 -34.75
N VAL A 286 4.04 4.55 -34.86
CA VAL A 286 3.35 4.31 -36.13
C VAL A 286 3.66 5.51 -37.04
N LEU A 287 4.61 5.34 -37.96
CA LEU A 287 4.82 6.28 -39.06
C LEU A 287 3.52 6.31 -39.85
N LYS A 288 2.79 7.43 -39.81
CA LYS A 288 1.72 7.70 -40.77
C LYS A 288 2.37 7.73 -42.15
N SER A 289 2.30 6.64 -42.90
CA SER A 289 2.52 6.65 -44.32
C SER A 289 1.42 7.51 -44.93
N SER A 290 1.74 8.79 -45.17
CA SER A 290 0.93 9.60 -46.08
C SER A 290 0.93 8.89 -47.42
N GLU A 291 -0.25 8.43 -47.83
CA GLU A 291 -0.56 8.06 -49.21
C GLU A 291 -0.12 9.22 -50.10
N ALA A 292 0.99 9.01 -50.80
CA ALA A 292 1.28 9.71 -52.03
C ALA A 292 0.55 8.94 -53.13
N GLU A 293 -0.73 9.27 -53.35
CA GLU A 293 -1.38 9.00 -54.63
C GLU A 293 -1.23 10.27 -55.47
N GLY A 294 -0.47 10.12 -56.56
CA GLY A 294 -0.35 11.09 -57.64
C GLY A 294 -1.40 10.91 -58.72
#